data_AF-A0A960H7G0-F1
#
_entry.id   AF-A0A960H7G0-F1
#
_cell.length_a   1.000
_cell.length_b   1.000
_cell.length_c   1.000
_cell.angle_alpha   90.00
_cell.angle_beta   90.00
_cell.angle_gamma   90.00
#
_symmetry.space_group_name_H-M   'P 1'
#
loop_
_entity.id
_entity.type
_entity.pdbx_description
1 polymer ?
#
loop_
_entity_poly.entity_id
_entity_poly.type
_entity_poly.pdbx_seq_one_letter_code
_entity_poly.pdbx_strand_id
1 'polypeptide(L)'
;EMGADRLIQDIAALPNDGTPITMFGHSQGGQVIYAALRRWAADPANAPDPSRVSWVSIGNPENNFGGKAATPLPADSPYQGTEVIKQYDGWADWPTDTTNLLAVANAAVGMSTTHVFGYFNVDVNDPDNIRYTPDKADGSPGNITYVFVPTKVLPLVSLTGPLVPLLNPILDPILRPRIEAAY
;
A
#
# COMPACT_ATOMS: atom_id res chain seq x y z
N GLU A 1 17.18 -9.31 -3.97
CA GLU A 1 17.01 -8.24 -4.96
C GLU A 1 17.96 -7.11 -4.63
N MET A 2 18.66 -6.55 -5.62
CA MET A 2 19.72 -5.54 -5.42
C MET A 2 19.25 -4.32 -4.61
N GLY A 3 17.99 -3.90 -4.75
CA GLY A 3 17.45 -2.77 -3.99
C GLY A 3 17.39 -3.02 -2.49
N ALA A 4 16.92 -4.20 -2.07
CA ALA A 4 16.88 -4.57 -0.66
C ALA A 4 18.29 -4.79 -0.09
N ASP A 5 19.22 -5.34 -0.88
CA ASP A 5 20.63 -5.46 -0.46
C ASP A 5 21.23 -4.07 -0.19
N ARG A 6 20.98 -3.12 -1.09
CA ARG A 6 21.47 -1.74 -0.94
C ARG A 6 20.84 -1.02 0.26
N LEU A 7 19.52 -1.14 0.43
CA LEU A 7 18.81 -0.54 1.58
C LEU A 7 19.38 -1.05 2.91
N ILE A 8 19.55 -2.36 3.05
CA ILE A 8 20.11 -2.96 4.28
C ILE A 8 21.52 -2.43 4.56
N GLN A 9 22.37 -2.34 3.53
CA GLN A 9 23.73 -1.80 3.66
C GLN A 9 23.72 -0.34 4.09
N ASP A 10 22.85 0.48 3.48
CA ASP A 10 22.75 1.90 3.80
C ASP A 10 22.26 2.13 5.24
N ILE A 11 21.27 1.36 5.70
CA ILE A 11 20.80 1.40 7.10
C ILE A 11 21.91 0.99 8.07
N ALA A 12 22.67 -0.07 7.76
CA ALA A 12 23.77 -0.53 8.60
C ALA A 12 24.94 0.47 8.68
N ALA A 13 25.13 1.29 7.65
CA ALA A 13 26.16 2.32 7.60
C ALA A 13 25.80 3.61 8.38
N LEU A 14 24.52 3.81 8.74
CA LEU A 14 24.09 4.99 9.48
C LEU A 14 24.59 4.97 10.94
N PRO A 15 25.07 6.11 11.49
CA PRO A 15 25.59 6.18 12.86
C PRO A 15 24.59 5.67 13.90
N ASN A 16 25.04 4.81 14.82
CA ASN A 16 24.20 4.31 15.91
C ASN A 16 24.13 5.30 17.08
N ASP A 17 23.63 6.50 16.80
CA ASP A 17 23.55 7.63 17.75
C ASP A 17 22.13 7.85 18.32
N GLY A 18 21.21 6.93 18.03
CA GLY A 18 19.81 7.03 18.45
C GLY A 18 18.91 7.84 17.52
N THR A 19 19.44 8.38 16.42
CA THR A 19 18.60 9.05 15.41
C THR A 19 17.59 8.07 14.80
N PRO A 20 16.27 8.37 14.88
CA PRO A 20 15.25 7.54 14.25
C PRO A 20 15.38 7.54 12.73
N ILE A 21 15.10 6.41 12.11
CA ILE A 21 15.13 6.21 10.67
C ILE A 21 13.72 5.83 10.20
N THR A 22 13.23 6.51 9.17
CA THR A 22 11.99 6.14 8.48
C THR A 22 12.31 5.79 7.04
N MET A 23 12.05 4.54 6.66
CA MET A 23 12.12 4.12 5.27
C MET A 23 10.83 4.54 4.55
N PHE A 24 10.96 5.03 3.32
CA PHE A 24 9.81 5.38 2.49
C PHE A 24 9.91 4.71 1.12
N GLY A 25 8.83 4.11 0.64
CA GLY A 25 8.80 3.43 -0.65
C GLY A 25 7.45 3.55 -1.35
N HIS A 26 7.47 3.84 -2.65
CA HIS A 26 6.28 3.77 -3.52
C HIS A 26 6.43 2.60 -4.47
N SER A 27 5.37 1.81 -4.67
CA SER A 27 5.36 0.71 -5.64
C SER A 27 6.51 -0.28 -5.39
N GLN A 28 7.43 -0.46 -6.33
CA GLN A 28 8.63 -1.28 -6.18
C GLN A 28 9.52 -0.86 -4.98
N GLY A 29 9.52 0.41 -4.59
CA GLY A 29 10.21 0.85 -3.36
C GLY A 29 9.60 0.23 -2.09
N GLY A 30 8.28 0.03 -2.07
CA GLY A 30 7.60 -0.71 -0.99
C GLY A 30 7.99 -2.18 -0.96
N GLN A 31 8.13 -2.82 -2.13
CA GLN A 31 8.64 -4.21 -2.23
C GLN A 31 10.08 -4.33 -1.69
N VAL A 32 10.93 -3.35 -2.00
CA VAL A 32 12.30 -3.28 -1.46
C VAL A 32 12.28 -3.21 0.08
N ILE A 33 11.39 -2.39 0.66
CA ILE A 33 11.19 -2.33 2.11
C ILE A 33 10.70 -3.67 2.65
N TYR A 34 9.66 -4.27 2.05
CA TYR A 34 9.12 -5.56 2.49
C TYR A 34 10.16 -6.68 2.43
N ALA A 35 10.98 -6.71 1.37
CA ALA A 35 12.09 -7.66 1.25
C ALA A 35 13.15 -7.44 2.34
N ALA A 36 13.48 -6.20 2.69
CA ALA A 36 14.40 -5.90 3.79
C ALA A 36 13.84 -6.35 5.14
N LEU A 37 12.57 -6.03 5.42
CA LEU A 37 11.87 -6.42 6.65
C LEU A 37 11.80 -7.96 6.80
N ARG A 38 11.50 -8.69 5.72
CA ARG A 38 11.52 -10.16 5.71
C ARG A 38 12.91 -10.73 6.00
N ARG A 39 13.97 -10.11 5.47
CA ARG A 39 15.36 -10.54 5.72
C ARG A 39 15.77 -10.27 7.17
N TRP A 40 15.41 -9.12 7.73
CA TRP A 40 15.63 -8.83 9.14
C TRP A 40 14.85 -9.75 10.06
N ALA A 41 13.63 -10.14 9.69
CA ALA A 41 12.87 -11.15 10.43
C ALA A 41 13.52 -12.54 10.37
N ALA A 42 14.19 -12.89 9.27
CA ALA A 42 14.91 -14.15 9.11
C ALA A 42 16.28 -14.18 9.81
N ASP A 43 16.90 -13.02 10.06
CA ASP A 43 18.15 -12.88 10.81
C ASP A 43 18.07 -11.75 11.85
N PRO A 44 17.31 -11.92 12.94
CA PRO A 44 17.11 -10.87 13.94
C PRO A 44 18.38 -10.46 14.68
N ALA A 45 19.38 -11.33 14.75
CA ALA A 45 20.65 -11.07 15.43
C ALA A 45 21.47 -9.97 14.72
N ASN A 46 21.30 -9.81 13.41
CA ASN A 46 21.97 -8.79 12.61
C ASN A 46 20.99 -7.71 12.10
N ALA A 47 19.76 -7.72 12.59
CA ALA A 47 18.74 -6.75 12.23
C ALA A 47 18.89 -5.43 13.02
N PRO A 48 18.50 -4.28 12.47
CA PRO A 48 18.45 -3.02 13.21
C PRO A 48 17.49 -3.11 14.40
N ASP A 49 17.79 -2.38 15.48
CA ASP A 49 16.89 -2.21 16.62
C ASP A 49 15.51 -1.72 16.13
N PRO A 50 14.40 -2.44 16.41
CA PRO A 50 13.06 -2.04 15.99
C PRO A 50 12.62 -0.67 16.52
N SER A 51 13.19 -0.17 17.61
CA SER A 51 12.92 1.17 18.13
C SER A 51 13.56 2.29 17.29
N ARG A 52 14.56 1.96 16.47
CA ARG A 52 15.30 2.90 15.64
C ARG A 52 14.75 3.00 14.22
N VAL A 53 14.06 1.97 13.73
CA VAL A 53 13.59 1.89 12.34
C VAL A 53 12.07 1.80 12.27
N SER A 54 11.48 2.69 11.48
CA SER A 54 10.09 2.68 11.07
C SER A 54 9.99 2.70 9.54
N TRP A 55 8.80 2.46 9.01
CA TRP A 55 8.60 2.52 7.56
C TRP A 55 7.22 3.02 7.16
N VAL A 56 7.18 3.63 5.98
CA VAL A 56 5.98 3.99 5.26
C VAL A 56 6.11 3.45 3.84
N SER A 57 5.09 2.75 3.37
CA SER A 57 5.02 2.27 2.01
C SER A 57 3.68 2.65 1.41
N ILE A 58 3.70 3.03 0.14
CA ILE A 58 2.51 3.50 -0.58
C ILE A 58 2.35 2.70 -1.88
N GLY A 59 1.12 2.25 -2.15
CA GLY A 59 0.80 1.48 -3.36
C GLY A 59 1.67 0.25 -3.56
N ASN A 60 2.03 -0.47 -2.51
CA ASN A 60 2.86 -1.66 -2.62
C ASN A 60 2.08 -2.81 -3.24
N PRO A 61 2.53 -3.42 -4.36
CA PRO A 61 1.87 -4.59 -4.92
C PRO A 61 1.89 -5.82 -4.01
N GLU A 62 2.77 -5.86 -3.00
CA GLU A 62 2.92 -6.97 -2.05
C GLU A 62 2.04 -6.83 -0.80
N ASN A 63 1.20 -5.80 -0.67
CA ASN A 63 0.39 -5.65 0.54
C ASN A 63 -0.62 -6.81 0.73
N ASN A 64 -1.06 -7.02 1.99
CA ASN A 64 -1.96 -8.13 2.35
C ASN A 64 -3.42 -7.97 1.91
N PHE A 65 -3.84 -6.77 1.51
CA PHE A 65 -5.24 -6.41 1.24
C PHE A 65 -5.42 -5.93 -0.20
N GLY A 66 -5.43 -6.89 -1.14
CA GLY A 66 -5.64 -6.60 -2.57
C GLY A 66 -4.34 -6.43 -3.37
N GLY A 67 -3.17 -6.61 -2.77
CA GLY A 67 -1.89 -6.62 -3.49
C GLY A 67 -1.82 -7.73 -4.55
N LYS A 68 -1.33 -7.37 -5.76
CA LYS A 68 -1.23 -8.30 -6.90
C LYS A 68 0.01 -9.21 -6.86
N ALA A 69 0.94 -9.00 -5.93
CA ALA A 69 2.16 -9.78 -5.77
C ALA A 69 2.10 -10.69 -4.53
N ALA A 70 2.51 -11.96 -4.69
CA ALA A 70 2.31 -13.02 -3.70
C ALA A 70 3.40 -13.11 -2.63
N THR A 71 3.91 -11.98 -2.15
CA THR A 71 4.94 -11.99 -1.10
C THR A 71 4.63 -10.91 -0.06
N PRO A 72 3.58 -11.10 0.76
CA PRO A 72 3.26 -10.11 1.76
C PRO A 72 4.24 -10.08 2.95
N LEU A 73 4.14 -9.00 3.72
CA LEU A 73 4.78 -8.89 5.02
C LEU A 73 3.90 -9.56 6.09
N PRO A 74 4.46 -10.44 6.95
CA PRO A 74 3.74 -10.96 8.11
C PRO A 74 3.29 -9.86 9.07
N ALA A 75 2.13 -10.04 9.72
CA ALA A 75 1.56 -9.06 10.65
C ALA A 75 2.39 -8.87 11.93
N ASP A 76 3.24 -9.84 12.27
CA ASP A 76 4.10 -9.88 13.45
C ASP A 76 5.46 -9.19 13.25
N SER A 77 5.65 -8.43 12.16
CA SER A 77 6.85 -7.62 11.97
C SER A 77 7.12 -6.75 13.21
N PRO A 78 8.35 -6.75 13.76
CA PRO A 78 8.66 -5.97 14.96
C PRO A 78 8.77 -4.46 14.68
N TYR A 79 8.86 -4.06 13.40
CA TYR A 79 9.04 -2.67 12.99
C TYR A 79 7.71 -1.94 12.82
N GLN A 80 7.62 -0.73 13.37
CA GLN A 80 6.45 0.13 13.18
C GLN A 80 6.30 0.52 11.71
N GLY A 81 5.14 0.22 11.14
CA GLY A 81 4.86 0.38 9.71
C GLY A 81 3.55 1.10 9.43
N THR A 82 3.53 1.85 8.33
CA THR A 82 2.29 2.35 7.70
C THR A 82 2.26 1.93 6.23
N GLU A 83 1.26 1.16 5.84
CA GLU A 83 1.01 0.77 4.45
C GLU A 83 -0.20 1.53 3.91
N VAL A 84 0.01 2.43 2.95
CA VAL A 84 -1.05 3.26 2.38
C VAL A 84 -1.46 2.71 1.03
N ILE A 85 -2.72 2.32 0.90
CA ILE A 85 -3.29 1.75 -0.31
C ILE A 85 -4.39 2.68 -0.79
N LYS A 86 -4.33 3.08 -2.07
CA LYS A 86 -5.38 3.90 -2.67
C LYS A 86 -6.37 2.99 -3.39
N GLN A 87 -7.65 3.21 -3.15
CA GLN A 87 -8.73 2.42 -3.73
C GLN A 87 -8.60 2.35 -5.27
N TYR A 88 -8.74 1.15 -5.82
CA TYR A 88 -8.61 0.82 -7.24
C TYR A 88 -7.22 1.09 -7.84
N ASP A 89 -6.18 1.26 -7.03
CA ASP A 89 -4.82 1.10 -7.52
C ASP A 89 -4.64 -0.36 -7.96
N GLY A 90 -4.77 -0.68 -9.25
CA GLY A 90 -4.78 -2.09 -9.68
C GLY A 90 -3.49 -2.88 -9.41
N TRP A 91 -2.41 -2.26 -8.93
CA TRP A 91 -1.26 -3.03 -8.43
C TRP A 91 -1.40 -3.37 -6.95
N ALA A 92 -1.98 -2.50 -6.15
CA ALA A 92 -2.08 -2.60 -4.70
C ALA A 92 -3.49 -2.90 -4.16
N ASP A 93 -4.53 -2.79 -4.98
CA ASP A 93 -5.94 -3.00 -4.68
C ASP A 93 -6.63 -3.61 -5.91
N TRP A 94 -6.38 -4.90 -6.10
CA TRP A 94 -6.95 -5.73 -7.18
C TRP A 94 -8.21 -6.46 -6.68
N PRO A 95 -9.28 -6.58 -7.49
CA PRO A 95 -10.52 -7.21 -7.07
C PRO A 95 -10.33 -8.70 -6.72
N THR A 96 -11.02 -9.15 -5.68
CA THR A 96 -11.05 -10.55 -5.25
C THR A 96 -11.83 -11.42 -6.24
N ASP A 97 -12.96 -10.91 -6.76
CA ASP A 97 -13.71 -11.53 -7.85
C ASP A 97 -13.27 -11.01 -9.23
N THR A 98 -12.37 -11.76 -9.86
CA THR A 98 -11.87 -11.44 -11.21
C THR A 98 -12.83 -11.79 -12.35
N THR A 99 -13.97 -12.43 -12.07
CA THR A 99 -15.01 -12.67 -13.09
C THR A 99 -15.85 -11.43 -13.36
N ASN A 100 -15.86 -10.47 -12.42
CA ASN A 100 -16.42 -9.15 -12.63
C ASN A 100 -15.49 -8.30 -13.51
N LEU A 101 -15.69 -8.41 -14.83
CA LEU A 101 -14.87 -7.72 -15.83
C LEU A 101 -14.92 -6.19 -15.72
N LEU A 102 -15.99 -5.62 -15.14
CA LEU A 102 -16.08 -4.18 -14.92
C LEU A 102 -15.11 -3.73 -13.81
N ALA A 103 -15.04 -4.48 -12.70
CA ALA A 103 -14.09 -4.22 -11.63
C ALA A 103 -12.64 -4.42 -12.09
N VAL A 104 -12.38 -5.50 -12.85
CA VAL A 104 -11.06 -5.75 -13.45
C VAL A 104 -10.64 -4.61 -14.39
N ALA A 105 -11.54 -4.15 -15.27
CA ALA A 105 -11.25 -3.03 -16.16
C ALA A 105 -10.97 -1.74 -15.37
N ASN A 106 -11.71 -1.48 -14.29
CA ASN A 106 -11.49 -0.33 -13.43
C ASN A 106 -10.13 -0.38 -12.74
N ALA A 107 -9.76 -1.52 -12.14
CA ALA A 107 -8.44 -1.72 -11.54
C ALA A 107 -7.32 -1.60 -12.57
N ALA A 108 -7.49 -2.17 -13.77
CA ALA A 108 -6.51 -2.08 -14.85
C ALA A 108 -6.26 -0.64 -15.31
N VAL A 109 -7.31 0.19 -15.42
CA VAL A 109 -7.14 1.64 -15.66
C VAL A 109 -6.45 2.30 -14.46
N GLY A 110 -6.79 1.87 -13.25
CA GLY A 110 -6.16 2.30 -11.99
C GLY A 110 -4.65 2.08 -11.94
N MET A 111 -4.13 1.03 -12.59
CA MET A 111 -2.69 0.77 -12.70
C MET A 111 -1.90 1.92 -13.36
N SER A 112 -2.51 2.64 -14.31
CA SER A 112 -1.85 3.75 -15.01
C SER A 112 -2.28 5.12 -14.51
N THR A 113 -3.38 5.19 -13.76
CA THR A 113 -3.97 6.44 -13.27
C THR A 113 -3.76 6.58 -11.77
N THR A 114 -4.52 5.84 -10.97
CA THR A 114 -4.45 5.83 -9.50
C THR A 114 -3.06 5.48 -8.98
N HIS A 115 -2.42 4.44 -9.51
CA HIS A 115 -1.11 4.00 -9.02
C HIS A 115 -0.01 5.05 -9.23
N VAL A 116 -0.01 5.66 -10.43
CA VAL A 116 1.06 6.57 -10.88
C VAL A 116 0.84 7.98 -10.35
N PHE A 117 -0.40 8.47 -10.37
CA PHE A 117 -0.72 9.87 -10.07
C PHE A 117 -1.57 10.05 -8.81
N GLY A 118 -2.14 8.98 -8.27
CA GLY A 118 -3.12 9.06 -7.19
C GLY A 118 -2.52 9.39 -5.83
N TYR A 119 -1.22 9.17 -5.61
CA TYR A 119 -0.61 9.31 -4.29
C TYR A 119 -0.03 10.71 -3.99
N PHE A 120 0.12 11.58 -4.99
CA PHE A 120 0.79 12.89 -4.81
C PHE A 120 0.14 13.83 -3.79
N ASN A 121 -1.17 13.70 -3.57
CA ASN A 121 -1.95 14.59 -2.70
C ASN A 121 -2.74 13.80 -1.64
N VAL A 122 -2.26 12.62 -1.25
CA VAL A 122 -2.89 11.84 -0.18
C VAL A 122 -2.60 12.52 1.15
N ASP A 123 -3.66 12.92 1.85
CA ASP A 123 -3.58 13.19 3.28
C ASP A 123 -3.76 11.87 4.02
N VAL A 124 -2.66 11.34 4.58
CA VAL A 124 -2.69 10.09 5.34
C VAL A 124 -3.52 10.21 6.63
N ASN A 125 -3.78 11.44 7.09
CA ASN A 125 -4.54 11.74 8.30
C ASN A 125 -6.01 12.04 8.04
N ASP A 126 -6.46 12.03 6.78
CA ASP A 126 -7.86 12.28 6.42
C ASP A 126 -8.80 11.37 7.24
N PRO A 127 -9.85 11.92 7.88
CA PRO A 127 -10.84 11.13 8.62
C PRO A 127 -11.63 10.15 7.75
N ASP A 128 -11.72 10.40 6.44
CA ASP A 128 -12.39 9.50 5.49
C ASP A 128 -11.55 8.25 5.15
N ASN A 129 -10.26 8.23 5.53
CA ASN A 129 -9.41 7.06 5.37
C ASN A 129 -9.82 5.95 6.34
N ILE A 130 -9.89 4.72 5.84
CA ILE A 130 -10.12 3.53 6.66
C ILE A 130 -8.77 3.05 7.20
N ARG A 131 -8.70 2.80 8.51
CA ARG A 131 -7.49 2.33 9.18
C ARG A 131 -7.70 0.95 9.79
N TYR A 132 -6.71 0.09 9.62
CA TYR A 132 -6.73 -1.25 10.18
C TYR A 132 -5.33 -1.67 10.65
N THR A 133 -5.22 -2.14 11.88
CA THR A 133 -3.99 -2.69 12.45
C THR A 133 -4.29 -4.13 12.86
N PRO A 134 -3.85 -5.15 12.08
CA PRO A 134 -4.11 -6.54 12.42
C PRO A 134 -3.39 -6.92 13.71
N ASP A 135 -4.04 -7.76 14.52
CA ASP A 135 -3.40 -8.35 15.70
C ASP A 135 -2.31 -9.36 15.31
N LYS A 136 -1.35 -9.54 16.21
CA LYS A 136 -0.35 -10.62 16.14
C LYS A 136 -1.01 -11.95 16.50
N ALA A 137 -0.29 -13.05 16.25
CA ALA A 137 -0.78 -14.40 16.54
C ALA A 137 -1.11 -14.64 18.02
N ASP A 138 -0.51 -13.87 18.94
CA ASP A 138 -0.75 -13.93 20.38
C ASP A 138 -1.94 -13.07 20.85
N GLY A 139 -2.63 -12.39 19.92
CA GLY A 139 -3.77 -11.51 20.20
C GLY A 139 -3.39 -10.11 20.68
N SER A 140 -2.09 -9.77 20.73
CA SER A 140 -1.66 -8.40 20.97
C SER A 140 -1.72 -7.56 19.68
N PRO A 141 -1.88 -6.22 19.76
CA PRO A 141 -1.88 -5.37 18.57
C PRO A 141 -0.60 -5.51 17.73
N GLY A 142 -0.76 -5.60 16.41
CA GLY A 142 0.34 -5.56 15.45
C GLY A 142 1.02 -4.20 15.36
N ASN A 143 2.16 -4.15 14.68
CA ASN A 143 2.94 -2.93 14.49
C ASN A 143 2.69 -2.26 13.13
N ILE A 144 1.81 -2.82 12.29
CA ILE A 144 1.58 -2.35 10.91
C ILE A 144 0.18 -1.75 10.84
N THR A 145 0.10 -0.47 10.54
CA THR A 145 -1.17 0.21 10.27
C THR A 145 -1.40 0.28 8.76
N TYR A 146 -2.47 -0.32 8.30
CA TYR A 146 -2.95 -0.18 6.92
C TYR A 146 -3.87 1.03 6.85
N VAL A 147 -3.63 1.90 5.88
CA VAL A 147 -4.43 3.10 5.61
C VAL A 147 -4.99 2.97 4.20
N PHE A 148 -6.28 2.67 4.11
CA PHE A 148 -6.99 2.58 2.84
C PHE A 148 -7.63 3.93 2.51
N VAL A 149 -7.28 4.47 1.34
CA VAL A 149 -7.63 5.82 0.91
C VAL A 149 -8.68 5.72 -0.22
N PRO A 150 -9.96 6.06 0.05
CA PRO A 150 -11.02 6.00 -0.95
C PRO A 150 -10.77 6.94 -2.14
N THR A 151 -11.26 6.57 -3.32
CA THR A 151 -11.20 7.44 -4.52
C THR A 151 -12.50 8.21 -4.72
N LYS A 152 -12.39 9.51 -5.00
CA LYS A 152 -13.55 10.37 -5.33
C LYS A 152 -14.07 10.17 -6.76
N VAL A 153 -13.23 9.63 -7.64
CA VAL A 153 -13.52 9.39 -9.07
C VAL A 153 -13.02 7.99 -9.42
N LEU A 154 -13.90 7.16 -9.97
CA LEU A 154 -13.53 5.85 -10.49
C LEU A 154 -12.46 5.98 -11.59
N PRO A 155 -11.42 5.14 -11.62
CA PRO A 155 -10.46 5.09 -12.73
C PRO A 155 -11.09 5.10 -14.12
N LEU A 156 -12.15 4.31 -14.35
CA LEU A 156 -12.87 4.32 -15.64
C LEU A 156 -13.49 5.68 -15.97
N VAL A 157 -14.08 6.36 -14.98
CA VAL A 157 -14.67 7.68 -15.17
C VAL A 157 -13.58 8.73 -15.41
N SER A 158 -12.39 8.57 -14.82
CA SER A 158 -11.26 9.48 -15.01
C SER A 158 -10.82 9.60 -16.48
N LEU A 159 -11.06 8.57 -17.31
CA LEU A 159 -10.75 8.59 -18.73
C LEU A 159 -11.58 9.61 -19.54
N THR A 160 -12.67 10.12 -18.96
CA THR A 160 -13.47 11.20 -19.58
C THR A 160 -12.80 12.57 -19.48
N GLY A 161 -11.67 12.67 -18.76
CA GLY A 161 -10.82 13.84 -18.72
C GLY A 161 -11.56 15.10 -18.26
N PRO A 162 -11.57 16.19 -19.06
CA PRO A 162 -12.27 17.43 -18.68
C PRO A 162 -13.77 17.28 -18.41
N LEU A 163 -14.41 16.20 -18.87
CA LEU A 163 -15.84 15.94 -18.65
C LEU A 163 -16.12 15.25 -17.30
N VAL A 164 -15.10 14.86 -16.53
CA VAL A 164 -15.26 14.20 -15.22
C VAL A 164 -16.24 14.95 -14.30
N PRO A 165 -16.18 16.29 -14.12
CA PRO A 165 -17.11 16.99 -13.23
C PRO A 165 -18.58 16.86 -13.66
N LEU A 166 -18.84 16.73 -14.96
CA LEU A 166 -20.19 16.54 -15.51
C LEU A 166 -20.65 15.08 -15.40
N LEU A 167 -19.76 14.13 -15.68
CA LEU A 167 -20.11 12.72 -15.80
C LEU A 167 -20.02 11.94 -14.48
N ASN A 168 -19.10 12.29 -13.58
CA ASN A 168 -18.90 11.57 -12.32
C ASN A 168 -20.17 11.51 -11.45
N PRO A 169 -20.92 12.61 -11.24
CA PRO A 169 -22.16 12.55 -10.45
C PRO A 169 -23.25 11.62 -11.03
N ILE A 170 -23.20 11.33 -12.33
CA ILE A 170 -24.14 10.43 -13.01
C ILE A 170 -23.62 8.99 -13.01
N LEU A 171 -22.33 8.80 -13.32
CA LEU A 171 -21.74 7.48 -13.53
C LEU A 171 -21.33 6.81 -12.21
N ASP A 172 -20.79 7.55 -11.24
CA ASP A 172 -20.28 6.99 -9.99
C ASP A 172 -21.36 6.22 -9.21
N PRO A 173 -22.59 6.75 -8.99
CA PRO A 173 -23.64 6.01 -8.27
C PRO A 173 -24.11 4.74 -8.97
N ILE A 174 -23.88 4.61 -10.28
CA ILE A 174 -24.27 3.43 -11.08
C ILE A 174 -23.13 2.42 -11.13
N LEU A 175 -21.90 2.88 -11.37
CA LEU A 175 -20.74 2.04 -11.62
C LEU A 175 -20.09 1.56 -10.32
N ARG A 176 -19.95 2.43 -9.32
CA ARG A 176 -19.24 2.11 -8.08
C ARG A 176 -19.84 0.90 -7.38
N PRO A 177 -21.16 0.80 -7.10
CA PRO A 177 -21.70 -0.37 -6.42
C PRO A 177 -21.46 -1.70 -7.18
N ARG A 178 -21.38 -1.64 -8.51
CA ARG A 178 -21.11 -2.83 -9.35
C ARG A 178 -19.64 -3.22 -9.34
N ILE A 179 -18.75 -2.25 -9.22
CA ILE A 179 -17.29 -2.46 -9.09
C ILE A 179 -16.96 -2.96 -7.69
N GLU A 180 -17.51 -2.32 -6.65
CA GLU A 180 -17.32 -2.70 -5.24
C GLU A 180 -17.83 -4.12 -4.94
N ALA A 181 -18.80 -4.63 -5.69
CA ALA A 181 -19.28 -6.01 -5.53
C ALA A 181 -18.22 -7.09 -5.78
N ALA A 182 -17.04 -6.72 -6.29
CA ALA A 182 -15.92 -7.62 -6.57
C ALA A 182 -14.73 -7.48 -5.60
N TYR A 183 -14.81 -6.61 -4.60
CA TYR A 183 -13.78 -6.40 -3.57
C TYR A 183 -14.25 -7.05 -2.27
#